data_AF-A0A9P0L735-F1
#
_entry.id   AF-A0A9P0L735-F1
#
_cell.length_a   1.000
_cell.length_b   1.000
_cell.length_c   1.000
_cell.angle_alpha   90.00
_cell.angle_beta   90.00
_cell.angle_gamma   90.00
#
_symmetry.space_group_name_H-M   'P 1'
#
loop_
_entity.id
_entity.type
_entity.pdbx_description
1 polymer ?
#
loop_
_entity_poly.entity_id
_entity_poly.type
_entity_poly.pdbx_seq_one_letter_code
_entity_poly.pdbx_strand_id
1 'polypeptide(L)'
;MMVVLYEVIKMTDWSRVPPESIDNITRKLLEMLQHSIDPQLTDIYNYVPLRKGIRICLCNMMEILSKKRLVKMLHLMLKVISQPDQNSSVQKSLSNLAIIAATEYRKKTSRPFSAKGPMPLIFGVYFCKDPNLNVIATMIWKSLLDARNIVRVFYSPRVYFEDTLYDLPYCKVRREDKVFFKSVQRFIFESIVYGIVNCTEREILYYYHETIGLTLVTVRCSAAASCFVAVGMAVQEYAFTITKKQLVRSHHLHAFVLSVMTLVCYVFRAKVLYKYVISIMKNRAEWAPHLNPPIHQKYKYAAHHILWNKPDLFFDDWEVKYGLWKCFRVKKDIIPKGSVKRHKKK
;
A
#
# COMPACT_ATOMS: atom_id res chain seq x y z
N MET A 1 -13.62 -12.19 -33.95
CA MET A 1 -13.55 -13.27 -32.93
C MET A 1 -13.50 -12.75 -31.49
N MET A 2 -12.63 -11.81 -31.10
CA MET A 2 -12.59 -11.32 -29.70
C MET A 2 -13.74 -10.38 -29.30
N VAL A 3 -14.35 -9.66 -30.25
CA VAL A 3 -15.62 -8.94 -30.01
C VAL A 3 -16.73 -9.94 -29.66
N VAL A 4 -16.75 -11.09 -30.33
CA VAL A 4 -17.71 -12.16 -30.06
C VAL A 4 -17.47 -12.77 -28.68
N LEU A 5 -16.22 -13.10 -28.32
CA LEU A 5 -15.90 -13.61 -26.99
C LEU A 5 -16.23 -12.59 -25.89
N TYR A 6 -15.98 -11.31 -26.14
CA TYR A 6 -16.37 -10.21 -25.26
C TYR A 6 -17.89 -10.15 -25.04
N GLU A 7 -18.68 -10.15 -26.13
CA GLU A 7 -20.14 -10.13 -26.03
C GLU A 7 -20.67 -11.38 -25.35
N VAL A 8 -20.10 -12.56 -25.63
CA VAL A 8 -20.43 -13.81 -24.94
C VAL A 8 -20.15 -13.68 -23.44
N ILE A 9 -18.97 -13.19 -23.05
CA ILE A 9 -18.63 -13.00 -21.62
C ILE A 9 -19.60 -12.02 -20.94
N LYS A 10 -20.06 -11.00 -21.64
CA LYS A 10 -20.99 -10.00 -21.09
C LYS A 10 -22.42 -10.55 -20.99
N MET A 11 -22.87 -11.33 -21.97
CA MET A 11 -24.23 -11.88 -22.05
C MET A 11 -24.41 -13.18 -21.27
N THR A 12 -23.31 -13.86 -20.91
CA THR A 12 -23.37 -15.13 -20.18
C THR A 12 -23.84 -14.91 -18.74
N ASP A 13 -24.87 -15.64 -18.32
CA ASP A 13 -25.23 -15.75 -16.91
C ASP A 13 -24.21 -16.64 -16.18
N TRP A 14 -23.15 -16.02 -15.67
CA TRP A 14 -22.04 -16.68 -14.95
C TRP A 14 -22.47 -17.39 -13.65
N SER A 15 -23.70 -17.17 -13.18
CA SER A 15 -24.25 -17.92 -12.06
C SER A 15 -24.59 -19.37 -12.44
N ARG A 16 -24.88 -19.62 -13.74
CA ARG A 16 -25.27 -20.94 -14.27
C ARG A 16 -24.10 -21.75 -14.80
N VAL A 17 -22.96 -21.12 -15.05
CA VAL A 17 -21.76 -21.81 -15.55
C VAL A 17 -21.09 -22.57 -14.39
N PRO A 18 -20.77 -23.87 -14.57
CA PRO A 18 -20.11 -24.67 -13.54
C PRO A 18 -18.83 -24.00 -13.04
N PRO A 19 -18.55 -24.03 -11.71
CA PRO A 19 -17.38 -23.37 -11.16
C PRO A 19 -16.05 -23.79 -11.77
N GLU A 20 -15.92 -25.05 -12.14
CA GLU A 20 -14.72 -25.64 -12.74
C GLU A 20 -14.48 -25.09 -14.16
N SER A 21 -15.54 -24.91 -14.95
CA SER A 21 -15.46 -24.31 -16.28
C SER A 21 -14.95 -22.87 -16.20
N ILE A 22 -15.43 -22.09 -15.22
CA ILE A 22 -14.98 -20.71 -15.02
C ILE A 22 -13.49 -20.66 -14.63
N ASP A 23 -13.07 -21.52 -13.69
CA ASP A 23 -11.68 -21.59 -13.26
C ASP A 23 -10.76 -22.02 -14.43
N ASN A 24 -11.20 -22.96 -15.27
CA ASN A 24 -10.47 -23.40 -16.47
C ASN A 24 -10.38 -22.30 -17.53
N ILE A 25 -11.48 -21.60 -17.83
CA ILE A 25 -11.48 -20.47 -18.76
C ILE A 25 -10.54 -19.37 -18.27
N THR A 26 -10.60 -19.04 -16.97
CA THR A 26 -9.74 -18.00 -16.37
C THR A 26 -8.26 -18.36 -16.52
N ARG A 27 -7.90 -19.62 -16.24
CA ARG A 27 -6.52 -20.11 -16.38
C ARG A 27 -6.04 -20.05 -17.83
N LYS A 28 -6.83 -20.59 -18.77
CA LYS A 28 -6.50 -20.57 -20.19
C LYS A 28 -6.34 -19.15 -20.73
N LEU A 29 -7.21 -18.22 -20.34
CA LEU A 29 -7.08 -16.82 -20.77
C LEU A 29 -5.81 -16.15 -20.18
N LEU A 30 -5.43 -16.48 -18.94
CA LEU A 30 -4.18 -16.00 -18.37
C LEU A 30 -2.94 -16.58 -19.07
N GLU A 31 -2.96 -17.88 -19.41
CA GLU A 31 -1.91 -18.54 -20.20
C GLU A 31 -1.82 -17.92 -21.60
N MET A 32 -2.94 -17.83 -22.33
CA MET A 32 -3.00 -17.17 -23.64
C MET A 32 -2.49 -15.73 -23.58
N LEU A 33 -2.76 -14.99 -22.49
CA LEU A 33 -2.22 -13.65 -22.32
C LEU A 33 -0.69 -13.67 -22.18
N GLN A 34 -0.14 -14.61 -21.40
CA GLN A 34 1.32 -14.75 -21.24
C GLN A 34 1.98 -15.06 -22.59
N HIS A 35 1.50 -16.09 -23.30
CA HIS A 35 1.98 -16.45 -24.63
C HIS A 35 1.77 -15.33 -25.67
N SER A 36 0.75 -14.48 -25.51
CA SER A 36 0.58 -13.31 -26.37
C SER A 36 1.61 -12.20 -26.12
N ILE A 37 2.26 -12.18 -24.95
CA ILE A 37 3.25 -11.17 -24.56
C ILE A 37 4.66 -11.68 -24.83
N ASP A 38 4.90 -12.95 -24.51
CA ASP A 38 6.17 -13.64 -24.64
C ASP A 38 5.98 -14.96 -25.41
N PRO A 39 5.80 -14.88 -26.74
CA PRO A 39 5.52 -16.06 -27.56
C PRO A 39 6.66 -17.06 -27.51
N GLN A 40 6.33 -18.32 -27.26
CA GLN A 40 7.29 -19.42 -27.26
C GLN A 40 7.25 -20.13 -28.62
N LEU A 41 8.38 -20.71 -29.04
CA LEU A 41 8.43 -21.51 -30.29
C LEU A 41 7.52 -22.75 -30.24
N THR A 42 7.17 -23.19 -29.03
CA THR A 42 6.26 -24.32 -28.78
C THR A 42 4.78 -23.93 -28.82
N ASP A 43 4.46 -22.65 -29.03
CA ASP A 43 3.08 -22.19 -29.05
C ASP A 43 2.35 -22.66 -30.30
N ILE A 44 1.28 -23.44 -30.08
CA ILE A 44 0.42 -23.97 -31.16
C ILE A 44 -0.25 -22.83 -31.95
N TYR A 45 -0.49 -21.68 -31.30
CA TYR A 45 -1.21 -20.55 -31.87
C TYR A 45 -0.49 -19.23 -31.59
N ASN A 46 -0.50 -18.33 -32.57
CA ASN A 46 -0.04 -16.96 -32.38
C ASN A 46 -1.11 -16.11 -31.68
N TYR A 47 -0.93 -15.89 -30.37
CA TYR A 47 -1.85 -15.09 -29.57
C TYR A 47 -1.58 -13.58 -29.60
N VAL A 48 -0.49 -13.11 -30.23
CA VAL A 48 -0.09 -11.70 -30.25
C VAL A 48 -1.22 -10.77 -30.73
N PRO A 49 -1.94 -11.06 -31.84
CA PRO A 49 -3.04 -10.21 -32.30
C PRO A 49 -4.23 -10.15 -31.32
N LEU A 50 -4.36 -11.14 -30.44
CA LEU A 50 -5.48 -11.27 -29.51
C LEU A 50 -5.22 -10.60 -28.16
N ARG A 51 -3.98 -10.19 -27.87
CA ARG A 51 -3.52 -9.66 -26.57
C ARG A 51 -4.49 -8.65 -25.95
N LYS A 52 -4.90 -7.64 -26.71
CA LYS A 52 -5.83 -6.58 -26.25
C LYS A 52 -7.20 -7.17 -25.89
N GLY A 53 -7.74 -8.04 -26.75
CA GLY A 53 -9.01 -8.71 -26.52
C GLY A 53 -8.98 -9.59 -25.27
N ILE A 54 -7.90 -10.37 -25.08
CA ILE A 54 -7.75 -11.30 -23.94
C ILE A 54 -7.73 -10.50 -22.64
N ARG A 55 -6.96 -9.40 -22.62
CA ARG A 55 -6.89 -8.49 -21.47
C ARG A 55 -8.27 -7.92 -21.11
N ILE A 56 -9.04 -7.46 -22.10
CA ILE A 56 -10.39 -6.93 -21.87
C ILE A 56 -11.32 -8.02 -21.31
N CYS A 57 -11.27 -9.23 -21.87
CA CYS A 57 -12.04 -10.37 -21.38
C CYS A 57 -11.75 -10.66 -19.90
N LEU A 58 -10.46 -10.71 -19.53
CA LEU A 58 -10.03 -10.92 -18.15
C LEU A 58 -10.53 -9.80 -17.21
N CYS A 59 -10.44 -8.53 -17.63
CA CYS A 59 -10.96 -7.41 -16.84
C CYS A 59 -12.47 -7.56 -16.58
N ASN A 60 -13.27 -7.83 -17.61
CA ASN A 60 -14.72 -7.98 -17.46
C ASN A 60 -15.07 -9.19 -16.59
N MET A 61 -14.34 -10.30 -16.74
CA MET A 61 -14.53 -11.45 -15.87
C MET A 61 -14.33 -11.05 -14.40
N MET A 62 -13.30 -10.27 -14.05
CA MET A 62 -13.08 -9.84 -12.67
C MET A 62 -14.27 -9.06 -12.06
N GLU A 63 -14.97 -8.26 -12.87
CA GLU A 63 -16.17 -7.53 -12.44
C GLU A 63 -17.30 -8.49 -12.05
N ILE A 64 -17.39 -9.66 -12.67
CA ILE A 64 -18.48 -10.63 -12.46
C ILE A 64 -18.10 -11.73 -11.45
N LEU A 65 -16.81 -12.10 -11.35
CA LEU A 65 -16.34 -13.20 -10.50
C LEU A 65 -16.65 -13.01 -9.01
N SER A 66 -16.95 -14.11 -8.32
CA SER A 66 -17.12 -14.09 -6.86
C SER A 66 -15.81 -13.78 -6.13
N LYS A 67 -15.89 -13.30 -4.88
CA LYS A 67 -14.71 -13.03 -4.03
C LYS A 67 -13.72 -14.20 -3.97
N LYS A 68 -14.23 -15.44 -3.85
CA LYS A 68 -13.39 -16.64 -3.78
C LYS A 68 -12.62 -16.86 -5.08
N ARG A 69 -13.26 -16.64 -6.23
CA ARG A 69 -12.63 -16.79 -7.55
C ARG A 69 -11.66 -15.66 -7.85
N LEU A 70 -11.94 -14.42 -7.42
CA LEU A 70 -10.98 -13.32 -7.49
C LEU A 70 -9.70 -13.63 -6.70
N VAL A 71 -9.80 -14.23 -5.52
CA VAL A 71 -8.62 -14.68 -4.75
C VAL A 71 -7.87 -15.78 -5.48
N LYS A 72 -8.56 -16.75 -6.10
CA LYS A 72 -7.91 -17.77 -6.95
C LYS A 72 -7.19 -17.16 -8.15
N MET A 73 -7.82 -16.21 -8.83
CA MET A 73 -7.24 -15.53 -9.98
C MET A 73 -6.01 -14.71 -9.57
N LEU A 74 -6.09 -13.98 -8.45
CA LEU A 74 -4.93 -13.31 -7.84
C LEU A 74 -3.81 -14.29 -7.52
N HIS A 75 -4.12 -15.45 -6.95
CA HIS A 75 -3.11 -16.48 -6.67
C HIS A 75 -2.40 -16.95 -7.95
N LEU A 76 -3.14 -17.22 -9.04
CA LEU A 76 -2.56 -17.60 -10.32
C LEU A 76 -1.65 -16.51 -10.88
N MET A 77 -2.10 -15.25 -10.90
CA MET A 77 -1.30 -14.12 -11.38
C MET A 77 -0.04 -13.92 -10.53
N LEU A 78 -0.16 -13.94 -9.21
CA LEU A 78 0.96 -13.74 -8.29
C LEU A 78 1.98 -14.88 -8.37
N LYS A 79 1.52 -16.13 -8.57
CA LYS A 79 2.42 -17.26 -8.77
C LYS A 79 3.35 -17.04 -9.96
N VAL A 80 2.83 -16.54 -11.08
CA VAL A 80 3.61 -16.25 -12.29
C VAL A 80 4.49 -15.03 -12.09
N ILE A 81 3.95 -13.95 -11.51
CA ILE A 81 4.70 -12.71 -11.23
C ILE A 81 5.93 -12.98 -10.35
N SER A 82 5.82 -13.92 -9.40
CA SER A 82 6.87 -14.27 -8.45
C SER A 82 7.85 -15.33 -8.96
N GLN A 83 7.75 -15.81 -10.20
CA GLN A 83 8.74 -16.73 -10.76
C GLN A 83 10.08 -16.01 -10.97
N PRO A 84 11.22 -16.68 -10.66
CA PRO A 84 12.53 -16.16 -11.01
C PRO A 84 12.65 -16.01 -12.53
N ASP A 85 13.39 -15.00 -12.99
CA ASP A 85 13.65 -14.70 -14.40
C ASP A 85 12.41 -14.45 -15.28
N GLN A 86 11.27 -14.11 -14.65
CA GLN A 86 10.05 -13.81 -15.37
C GLN A 86 10.24 -12.59 -16.27
N ASN A 87 9.79 -12.70 -17.53
CA ASN A 87 9.80 -11.60 -18.50
C ASN A 87 9.15 -10.33 -17.91
N SER A 88 9.87 -9.21 -17.92
CA SER A 88 9.43 -7.94 -17.31
C SER A 88 8.13 -7.40 -17.90
N SER A 89 7.87 -7.66 -19.19
CA SER A 89 6.62 -7.26 -19.85
C SER A 89 5.44 -8.11 -19.38
N VAL A 90 5.66 -9.41 -19.18
CA VAL A 90 4.65 -10.33 -18.61
C VAL A 90 4.38 -9.94 -17.16
N GLN A 91 5.43 -9.74 -16.36
CA GLN A 91 5.34 -9.33 -14.96
C GLN A 91 4.55 -8.03 -14.82
N LYS A 92 4.85 -7.01 -15.64
CA LYS A 92 4.12 -5.74 -15.66
C LYS A 92 2.66 -5.90 -16.06
N SER A 93 2.36 -6.69 -17.10
CA SER A 93 1.00 -6.90 -17.57
C SER A 93 0.13 -7.60 -16.54
N LEU A 94 0.64 -8.68 -15.93
CA LEU A 94 -0.05 -9.43 -14.89
C LEU A 94 -0.16 -8.64 -13.59
N SER A 95 0.84 -7.84 -13.23
CA SER A 95 0.77 -6.96 -12.04
C SER A 95 -0.36 -5.93 -12.17
N ASN A 96 -0.52 -5.33 -13.35
CA ASN A 96 -1.64 -4.43 -13.62
C ASN A 96 -3.00 -5.13 -13.50
N LEU A 97 -3.11 -6.38 -13.97
CA LEU A 97 -4.32 -7.18 -13.82
C LEU A 97 -4.57 -7.58 -12.35
N ALA A 98 -3.53 -7.88 -11.58
CA ALA A 98 -3.62 -8.16 -10.15
C ALA A 98 -4.13 -6.95 -9.36
N ILE A 99 -3.69 -5.74 -9.71
CA ILE A 99 -4.20 -4.49 -9.13
C ILE A 99 -5.70 -4.30 -9.43
N ILE A 100 -6.14 -4.59 -10.66
CA ILE A 100 -7.56 -4.53 -11.04
C ILE A 100 -8.37 -5.58 -10.26
N ALA A 101 -7.90 -6.83 -10.20
CA ALA A 101 -8.56 -7.90 -9.44
C ALA A 101 -8.66 -7.58 -7.94
N ALA A 102 -7.63 -6.95 -7.36
CA ALA A 102 -7.66 -6.47 -5.97
C ALA A 102 -8.71 -5.37 -5.77
N THR A 103 -8.82 -4.44 -6.72
CA THR A 103 -9.83 -3.38 -6.73
C THR A 103 -11.25 -3.96 -6.79
N GLU A 104 -11.50 -4.92 -7.69
CA GLU A 104 -12.79 -5.62 -7.78
C GLU A 104 -13.10 -6.44 -6.52
N TYR A 105 -12.09 -7.11 -5.94
CA TYR A 105 -12.25 -7.80 -4.68
C TYR A 105 -12.66 -6.83 -3.56
N ARG A 106 -12.03 -5.64 -3.52
CA ARG A 106 -12.34 -4.60 -2.55
C ARG A 106 -13.79 -4.14 -2.66
N LYS A 107 -14.29 -3.86 -3.88
CA LYS A 107 -15.70 -3.49 -4.10
C LYS A 107 -16.69 -4.52 -3.51
N LYS A 108 -16.32 -5.80 -3.53
CA LYS A 108 -17.18 -6.94 -3.12
C LYS A 108 -17.03 -7.33 -1.65
N THR A 109 -16.04 -6.78 -0.92
CA THR A 109 -15.75 -7.18 0.47
C THR A 109 -15.80 -6.00 1.45
N SER A 110 -16.39 -6.26 2.61
CA SER A 110 -16.22 -5.41 3.79
C SER A 110 -15.02 -5.80 4.66
N ARG A 111 -14.33 -6.90 4.33
CA ARG A 111 -13.13 -7.42 5.03
C ARG A 111 -11.96 -7.53 4.06
N PRO A 112 -11.31 -6.42 3.69
CA PRO A 112 -10.16 -6.48 2.78
C PRO A 112 -8.92 -7.07 3.46
N PHE A 113 -8.79 -6.85 4.78
CA PHE A 113 -7.64 -7.25 5.58
C PHE A 113 -7.96 -8.50 6.40
N SER A 114 -7.95 -9.67 5.74
CA SER A 114 -8.38 -10.95 6.35
C SER A 114 -7.44 -12.10 5.97
N ALA A 115 -7.19 -13.00 6.93
CA ALA A 115 -6.42 -14.24 6.72
C ALA A 115 -7.05 -15.19 5.70
N LYS A 116 -8.38 -15.11 5.49
CA LYS A 116 -9.10 -15.91 4.46
C LYS A 116 -9.20 -15.19 3.11
N GLY A 117 -8.62 -14.00 3.01
CA GLY A 117 -8.66 -13.15 1.83
C GLY A 117 -7.36 -13.22 1.01
N PRO A 118 -7.10 -12.21 0.18
CA PRO A 118 -5.89 -12.13 -0.64
C PRO A 118 -4.64 -11.68 0.12
N MET A 119 -4.75 -11.21 1.37
CA MET A 119 -3.59 -10.72 2.14
C MET A 119 -2.45 -11.74 2.29
N PRO A 120 -2.69 -13.04 2.62
CA PRO A 120 -1.60 -14.02 2.70
C PRO A 120 -0.87 -14.23 1.37
N LEU A 121 -1.57 -14.06 0.22
CA LEU A 121 -0.94 -14.17 -1.09
C LEU A 121 0.08 -13.05 -1.30
N ILE A 122 -0.28 -11.83 -0.89
CA ILE A 122 0.61 -10.66 -0.97
C ILE A 122 1.80 -10.83 -0.04
N PHE A 123 1.58 -11.37 1.16
CA PHE A 123 2.68 -11.70 2.06
C PHE A 123 3.62 -12.76 1.46
N GLY A 124 3.10 -13.72 0.71
CA GLY A 124 3.93 -14.64 -0.09
C GLY A 124 4.84 -13.92 -1.09
N VAL A 125 4.36 -12.86 -1.74
CA VAL A 125 5.17 -12.05 -2.68
C VAL A 125 6.25 -11.28 -1.92
N TYR A 126 5.93 -10.68 -0.78
CA TYR A 126 6.93 -9.98 0.06
C TYR A 126 8.05 -10.91 0.55
N PHE A 127 7.75 -12.20 0.73
CA PHE A 127 8.73 -13.19 1.17
C PHE A 127 9.84 -13.44 0.13
N CYS A 128 9.61 -13.13 -1.14
CA CYS A 128 10.61 -13.27 -2.21
C CYS A 128 11.82 -12.32 -2.05
N LYS A 129 11.73 -11.29 -1.20
CA LYS A 129 12.80 -10.29 -0.97
C LYS A 129 13.38 -9.71 -2.26
N ASP A 130 12.51 -9.43 -3.23
CA ASP A 130 12.86 -8.69 -4.44
C ASP A 130 12.25 -7.28 -4.37
N PRO A 131 13.03 -6.21 -4.59
CA PRO A 131 12.53 -4.84 -4.50
C PRO A 131 11.36 -4.54 -5.45
N ASN A 132 11.38 -5.07 -6.68
CA ASN A 132 10.31 -4.83 -7.67
C ASN A 132 9.02 -5.55 -7.27
N LEU A 133 9.13 -6.81 -6.83
CA LEU A 133 8.02 -7.59 -6.31
C LEU A 133 7.41 -6.94 -5.06
N ASN A 134 8.22 -6.33 -4.20
CA ASN A 134 7.72 -5.60 -3.04
C ASN A 134 6.91 -4.36 -3.44
N VAL A 135 7.33 -3.63 -4.47
CA VAL A 135 6.54 -2.51 -5.00
C VAL A 135 5.21 -3.02 -5.54
N ILE A 136 5.21 -4.09 -6.33
CA ILE A 136 3.99 -4.71 -6.86
C ILE A 136 3.06 -5.15 -5.72
N ALA A 137 3.59 -5.88 -4.72
CA ALA A 137 2.85 -6.31 -3.54
C ALA A 137 2.23 -5.12 -2.80
N THR A 138 2.98 -4.02 -2.66
CA THR A 138 2.52 -2.76 -2.04
C THR A 138 1.37 -2.13 -2.83
N MET A 139 1.47 -2.08 -4.16
CA MET A 139 0.40 -1.54 -5.02
C MET A 139 -0.88 -2.39 -4.96
N ILE A 140 -0.76 -3.71 -4.90
CA ILE A 140 -1.90 -4.63 -4.74
C ILE A 140 -2.51 -4.44 -3.35
N TRP A 141 -1.70 -4.38 -2.29
CA TRP A 141 -2.16 -4.12 -0.92
C TRP A 141 -2.93 -2.80 -0.85
N LYS A 142 -2.36 -1.72 -1.38
CA LYS A 142 -3.05 -0.42 -1.50
C LYS A 142 -4.44 -0.57 -2.11
N SER A 143 -4.52 -1.24 -3.26
CA SER A 143 -5.77 -1.42 -4.02
C SER A 143 -6.80 -2.29 -3.27
N LEU A 144 -6.35 -3.24 -2.46
CA LEU A 144 -7.23 -4.01 -1.58
C LEU A 144 -7.84 -3.15 -0.47
N LEU A 145 -7.12 -2.18 0.06
CA LEU A 145 -7.60 -1.39 1.20
C LEU A 145 -8.45 -0.20 0.77
N ASP A 146 -8.16 0.40 -0.37
CA ASP A 146 -8.80 1.63 -0.84
C ASP A 146 -10.29 1.44 -1.17
N ALA A 147 -11.14 1.61 -0.15
CA ALA A 147 -12.57 1.75 -0.36
C ALA A 147 -12.88 3.20 -0.72
N ARG A 148 -13.71 3.44 -1.75
CA ARG A 148 -14.23 4.78 -2.07
C ARG A 148 -13.16 5.83 -2.40
N ASN A 149 -11.99 5.41 -2.89
CA ASN A 149 -10.98 6.34 -3.41
C ASN A 149 -10.42 7.29 -2.34
N ILE A 150 -10.30 6.81 -1.09
CA ILE A 150 -9.75 7.55 0.05
C ILE A 150 -8.24 7.73 -0.13
N VAL A 151 -7.59 6.88 -0.93
CA VAL A 151 -6.16 6.96 -1.26
C VAL A 151 -5.71 8.37 -1.64
N ARG A 152 -6.59 9.19 -2.23
CA ARG A 152 -6.34 10.60 -2.57
C ARG A 152 -5.92 11.46 -1.38
N VAL A 153 -6.36 11.11 -0.16
CA VAL A 153 -5.95 11.79 1.07
C VAL A 153 -4.49 11.47 1.43
N PHE A 154 -3.91 10.41 0.87
CA PHE A 154 -2.56 9.93 1.18
C PHE A 154 -1.60 9.98 -0.03
N TYR A 155 -1.99 10.62 -1.14
CA TYR A 155 -1.28 10.56 -2.43
C TYR A 155 0.21 10.95 -2.36
N SER A 156 0.58 11.85 -1.44
CA SER A 156 1.97 12.22 -1.21
C SER A 156 2.28 12.33 0.28
N PRO A 157 3.54 12.04 0.68
CA PRO A 157 4.04 12.36 2.01
C PRO A 157 3.87 13.85 2.31
N ARG A 158 3.19 14.16 3.41
CA ARG A 158 2.84 15.51 3.84
C ARG A 158 2.65 15.57 5.35
N VAL A 159 2.67 16.77 5.89
CA VAL A 159 2.33 16.99 7.30
C VAL A 159 0.81 16.87 7.50
N TYR A 160 0.40 16.10 8.50
CA TYR A 160 -0.99 16.02 8.95
C TYR A 160 -1.20 16.93 10.17
N PHE A 161 -1.93 18.02 9.97
CA PHE A 161 -2.19 19.01 11.02
C PHE A 161 -3.35 18.58 11.94
N GLU A 162 -3.19 18.71 13.28
CA GLU A 162 -4.21 18.28 14.27
C GLU A 162 -5.57 18.99 14.09
N ASP A 163 -5.54 20.22 13.58
CA ASP A 163 -6.72 21.07 13.40
C ASP A 163 -7.29 21.07 11.99
N THR A 164 -6.63 20.38 11.06
CA THR A 164 -7.15 20.23 9.70
C THR A 164 -8.12 19.06 9.61
N LEU A 165 -9.26 19.28 8.95
CA LEU A 165 -10.25 18.25 8.66
C LEU A 165 -9.90 17.53 7.36
N TYR A 166 -9.26 16.37 7.48
CA TYR A 166 -9.06 15.47 6.35
C TYR A 166 -10.28 14.56 6.18
N ASP A 167 -10.75 14.39 4.93
CA ASP A 167 -11.91 13.56 4.57
C ASP A 167 -11.60 12.06 4.73
N LEU A 168 -11.49 11.62 5.99
CA LEU A 168 -11.25 10.23 6.35
C LEU A 168 -12.57 9.59 6.80
N PRO A 169 -13.04 8.52 6.13
CA PRO A 169 -14.25 7.87 6.54
C PRO A 169 -14.06 7.13 7.86
N TYR A 170 -15.11 7.16 8.67
CA TYR A 170 -15.18 6.32 9.86
C TYR A 170 -15.43 4.86 9.47
N CYS A 171 -14.34 4.09 9.45
CA CYS A 171 -14.41 2.63 9.37
C CYS A 171 -14.50 2.05 10.78
N LYS A 172 -15.58 1.31 11.07
CA LYS A 172 -15.68 0.47 12.27
C LYS A 172 -14.66 -0.66 12.14
N VAL A 173 -13.62 -0.63 12.97
CA VAL A 173 -12.57 -1.66 12.96
C VAL A 173 -13.08 -2.92 13.63
N ARG A 174 -12.95 -4.04 12.94
CA ARG A 174 -13.40 -5.35 13.46
C ARG A 174 -12.33 -5.95 14.37
N ARG A 175 -12.75 -6.74 15.36
CA ARG A 175 -11.83 -7.40 16.29
C ARG A 175 -10.90 -8.38 15.55
N GLU A 176 -11.44 -9.10 14.57
CA GLU A 176 -10.68 -10.09 13.80
C GLU A 176 -9.55 -9.44 13.00
N ASP A 177 -9.80 -8.27 12.38
CA ASP A 177 -8.80 -7.54 11.61
C ASP A 177 -7.64 -7.09 12.52
N LYS A 178 -7.95 -6.67 13.77
CA LYS A 178 -6.93 -6.32 14.78
C LYS A 178 -6.10 -7.53 15.19
N VAL A 179 -6.74 -8.67 15.43
CA VAL A 179 -6.06 -9.92 15.81
C VAL A 179 -5.16 -10.40 14.68
N PHE A 180 -5.68 -10.39 13.45
CA PHE A 180 -4.91 -10.76 12.27
C PHE A 180 -3.70 -9.84 12.09
N PHE A 181 -3.88 -8.51 12.14
CA PHE A 181 -2.75 -7.58 12.05
C PHE A 181 -1.71 -7.85 13.13
N LYS A 182 -2.12 -8.05 14.38
CA LYS A 182 -1.20 -8.38 15.48
C LYS A 182 -0.41 -9.67 15.19
N SER A 183 -1.04 -10.68 14.59
CA SER A 183 -0.37 -11.95 14.25
C SER A 183 0.69 -11.82 13.14
N VAL A 184 0.57 -10.82 12.26
CA VAL A 184 1.50 -10.58 11.15
C VAL A 184 2.31 -9.29 11.31
N GLN A 185 2.23 -8.64 12.46
CA GLN A 185 2.78 -7.29 12.68
C GLN A 185 4.28 -7.21 12.39
N ARG A 186 5.05 -8.19 12.88
CA ARG A 186 6.50 -8.26 12.67
C ARG A 186 6.84 -8.40 11.19
N PHE A 187 6.13 -9.27 10.49
CA PHE A 187 6.30 -9.47 9.05
C PHE A 187 6.02 -8.18 8.28
N ILE A 188 4.91 -7.50 8.58
CA ILE A 188 4.57 -6.20 7.96
C ILE A 188 5.68 -5.18 8.17
N PHE A 189 6.20 -5.07 9.40
CA PHE A 189 7.31 -4.18 9.72
C PHE A 189 8.55 -4.50 8.86
N GLU A 190 9.00 -5.77 8.86
CA GLU A 190 10.19 -6.20 8.13
C GLU A 190 10.04 -5.97 6.61
N SER A 191 8.88 -6.33 6.04
CA SER A 191 8.61 -6.18 4.61
C SER A 191 8.56 -4.72 4.15
N ILE A 192 7.91 -3.85 4.93
CA ILE A 192 7.80 -2.42 4.58
C ILE A 192 9.15 -1.72 4.74
N VAL A 193 9.88 -1.99 5.84
CA VAL A 193 11.23 -1.43 6.04
C VAL A 193 12.14 -1.88 4.91
N TYR A 194 12.19 -3.18 4.62
CA TYR A 194 13.01 -3.70 3.52
C TYR A 194 12.64 -3.03 2.19
N GLY A 195 11.34 -2.87 1.90
CA GLY A 195 10.86 -2.22 0.69
C GLY A 195 11.29 -0.76 0.54
N ILE A 196 11.20 0.03 1.62
CA ILE A 196 11.59 1.44 1.64
C ILE A 196 13.12 1.58 1.57
N VAL A 197 13.85 0.77 2.32
CA VAL A 197 15.31 0.78 2.41
C VAL A 197 15.98 0.38 1.08
N ASN A 198 15.32 -0.43 0.26
CA ASN A 198 15.84 -0.83 -1.04
C ASN A 198 15.30 0.03 -2.21
N CYS A 199 14.37 0.96 -1.97
CA CYS A 199 13.88 1.84 -3.02
C CYS A 199 14.80 3.05 -3.23
N THR A 200 15.11 3.37 -4.48
CA THR A 200 15.90 4.53 -4.90
C THR A 200 15.05 5.66 -5.44
N GLU A 201 13.88 5.34 -6.00
CA GLU A 201 12.93 6.28 -6.57
C GLU A 201 11.98 6.84 -5.52
N ARG A 202 11.75 8.16 -5.53
CA ARG A 202 10.86 8.82 -4.57
C ARG A 202 9.40 8.40 -4.75
N GLU A 203 9.00 8.07 -5.98
CA GLU A 203 7.64 7.68 -6.34
C GLU A 203 7.22 6.42 -5.60
N ILE A 204 8.18 5.53 -5.29
CA ILE A 204 7.94 4.33 -4.49
C ILE A 204 7.57 4.68 -3.04
N LEU A 205 8.15 5.74 -2.46
CA LEU A 205 7.76 6.22 -1.13
C LEU A 205 6.31 6.67 -1.07
N TYR A 206 5.75 7.14 -2.20
CA TYR A 206 4.35 7.56 -2.26
C TYR A 206 3.45 6.32 -2.13
N TYR A 207 3.77 5.22 -2.81
CA TYR A 207 3.02 3.97 -2.67
C TYR A 207 3.07 3.40 -1.25
N TYR A 208 4.23 3.46 -0.58
CA TYR A 208 4.33 3.06 0.83
C TYR A 208 3.52 3.98 1.73
N HIS A 209 3.59 5.29 1.54
CA HIS A 209 2.82 6.25 2.34
C HIS A 209 1.31 6.06 2.17
N GLU A 210 0.83 5.87 0.93
CA GLU A 210 -0.57 5.53 0.63
C GLU A 210 -0.99 4.24 1.34
N THR A 211 -0.16 3.19 1.27
CA THR A 211 -0.45 1.88 1.87
C THR A 211 -0.48 1.96 3.40
N ILE A 212 0.47 2.68 4.01
CA ILE A 212 0.50 2.94 5.45
C ILE A 212 -0.77 3.69 5.87
N GLY A 213 -1.12 4.78 5.17
CA GLY A 213 -2.31 5.57 5.49
C GLY A 213 -3.60 4.77 5.40
N LEU A 214 -3.78 4.01 4.32
CA LEU A 214 -4.91 3.11 4.15
C LEU A 214 -4.96 2.02 5.23
N THR A 215 -3.81 1.48 5.63
CA THR A 215 -3.73 0.46 6.69
C THR A 215 -4.10 1.05 8.04
N LEU A 216 -3.60 2.25 8.36
CA LEU A 216 -3.89 2.96 9.60
C LEU A 216 -5.38 3.29 9.78
N VAL A 217 -6.07 3.69 8.70
CA VAL A 217 -7.50 3.96 8.77
C VAL A 217 -8.36 2.70 8.74
N THR A 218 -7.88 1.63 8.11
CA THR A 218 -8.61 0.35 8.01
C THR A 218 -8.47 -0.48 9.28
N VAL A 219 -7.25 -0.60 9.81
CA VAL A 219 -6.90 -1.37 11.01
C VAL A 219 -6.46 -0.42 12.12
N ARG A 220 -7.36 0.47 12.53
CA ARG A 220 -7.12 1.46 13.60
C ARG A 220 -7.01 0.77 14.97
N CYS A 221 -5.81 0.30 15.32
CA CYS A 221 -5.47 -0.27 16.62
C CYS A 221 -4.04 0.13 17.05
N SER A 222 -3.75 -0.04 18.34
CA SER A 222 -2.43 0.28 18.90
C SER A 222 -1.28 -0.49 18.27
N ALA A 223 -1.53 -1.75 17.85
CA ALA A 223 -0.54 -2.55 17.14
C ALA A 223 -0.18 -1.95 15.77
N ALA A 224 -1.15 -1.43 15.02
CA ALA A 224 -0.86 -0.75 13.76
C ALA A 224 -0.10 0.56 14.00
N ALA A 225 -0.50 1.34 15.00
CA ALA A 225 0.19 2.56 15.38
C ALA A 225 1.66 2.30 15.74
N SER A 226 1.91 1.33 16.62
CA SER A 226 3.28 1.01 17.05
C SER A 226 4.11 0.42 15.92
N CYS A 227 3.51 -0.41 15.06
CA CYS A 227 4.18 -0.93 13.87
C CYS A 227 4.69 0.18 12.96
N PHE A 228 3.83 1.13 12.56
CA PHE A 228 4.24 2.17 11.61
C PHE A 228 5.10 3.27 12.23
N VAL A 229 5.00 3.50 13.54
CA VAL A 229 5.99 4.29 14.28
C VAL A 229 7.35 3.61 14.25
N ALA A 230 7.42 2.31 14.52
CA ALA A 230 8.67 1.54 14.44
C ALA A 230 9.25 1.54 13.01
N VAL A 231 8.41 1.41 11.98
CA VAL A 231 8.83 1.60 10.57
C VAL A 231 9.49 2.97 10.40
N GLY A 232 8.86 4.04 10.90
CA GLY A 232 9.43 5.38 10.84
C GLY A 232 10.81 5.48 11.51
N MET A 233 10.97 4.90 12.70
CA MET A 233 12.25 4.88 13.41
C MET A 233 13.33 4.10 12.64
N ALA A 234 13.03 2.89 12.16
CA ALA A 234 13.97 2.08 11.40
C ALA A 234 14.38 2.73 10.07
N VAL A 235 13.45 3.41 9.40
CA VAL A 235 13.76 4.17 8.17
C VAL A 235 14.64 5.39 8.49
N GLN A 236 14.43 6.06 9.63
CA GLN A 236 15.30 7.14 10.08
C GLN A 236 16.72 6.63 10.37
N GLU A 237 16.85 5.51 11.08
CA GLU A 237 18.15 4.88 11.36
C GLU A 237 18.88 4.54 10.06
N TYR A 238 18.19 3.95 9.08
CA TYR A 238 18.79 3.68 7.78
C TYR A 238 19.21 4.97 7.06
N ALA A 239 18.39 6.03 7.12
CA ALA A 239 18.68 7.30 6.47
C ALA A 239 19.99 7.95 6.96
N PHE A 240 20.40 7.69 8.21
CA PHE A 240 21.70 8.11 8.73
C PHE A 240 22.89 7.36 8.15
N THR A 241 22.69 6.13 7.66
CA THR A 241 23.75 5.32 7.04
C THR A 241 23.99 5.67 5.57
N ILE A 242 23.09 6.47 4.96
CA ILE A 242 23.19 6.87 3.56
C ILE A 242 24.36 7.83 3.36
N THR A 243 25.21 7.50 2.37
CA THR A 243 26.38 8.31 2.03
C THR A 243 26.02 9.68 1.46
N LYS A 244 26.96 10.63 1.52
CA LYS A 244 26.83 11.97 0.92
C LYS A 244 26.48 11.95 -0.59
N LYS A 245 26.85 10.89 -1.31
CA LYS A 245 26.51 10.74 -2.75
C LYS A 245 25.02 10.55 -2.99
N GLN A 246 24.29 10.04 -2.00
CA GLN A 246 22.84 9.80 -2.05
C GLN A 246 22.08 10.70 -1.07
N LEU A 247 22.63 11.88 -0.77
CA LEU A 247 22.10 12.79 0.25
C LEU A 247 20.62 13.14 0.01
N VAL A 248 20.22 13.44 -1.23
CA VAL A 248 18.80 13.70 -1.60
C VAL A 248 17.87 12.57 -1.17
N ARG A 249 18.30 11.31 -1.29
CA ARG A 249 17.53 10.13 -0.88
C ARG A 249 17.35 10.09 0.64
N SER A 250 18.39 10.42 1.41
CA SER A 250 18.28 10.57 2.87
C SER A 250 17.20 11.59 3.25
N HIS A 251 17.11 12.70 2.51
CA HIS A 251 16.11 13.75 2.78
C HIS A 251 14.71 13.24 2.51
N HIS A 252 14.54 12.51 1.40
CA HIS A 252 13.27 11.88 1.05
C HIS A 252 12.80 10.94 2.16
N LEU A 253 13.71 10.14 2.72
CA LEU A 253 13.40 9.24 3.83
C LEU A 253 13.03 10.01 5.10
N HIS A 254 13.79 11.03 5.50
CA HIS A 254 13.45 11.83 6.70
C HIS A 254 12.12 12.59 6.57
N ALA A 255 11.82 13.13 5.39
CA ALA A 255 10.53 13.74 5.08
C ALA A 255 9.41 12.69 5.16
N PHE A 256 9.61 11.51 4.57
CA PHE A 256 8.68 10.39 4.67
C PHE A 256 8.41 9.99 6.13
N VAL A 257 9.45 9.89 6.96
CA VAL A 257 9.32 9.56 8.40
C VAL A 257 8.46 10.59 9.11
N LEU A 258 8.70 11.89 8.93
CA LEU A 258 7.88 12.94 9.55
C LEU A 258 6.41 12.86 9.09
N SER A 259 6.19 12.57 7.81
CA SER A 259 4.84 12.35 7.26
C SER A 259 4.13 11.19 7.97
N VAL A 260 4.81 10.05 8.15
CA VAL A 260 4.25 8.89 8.86
C VAL A 260 3.98 9.22 10.33
N MET A 261 4.89 9.91 11.02
CA MET A 261 4.71 10.28 12.43
C MET A 261 3.50 11.20 12.64
N THR A 262 3.38 12.24 11.81
CA THR A 262 2.22 13.17 11.87
C THR A 262 0.92 12.46 11.51
N LEU A 263 0.94 11.54 10.53
CA LEU A 263 -0.21 10.72 10.16
C LEU A 263 -0.69 9.80 11.29
N VAL A 264 0.22 9.09 11.95
CA VAL A 264 -0.11 8.27 13.14
C VAL A 264 -0.73 9.15 14.21
N CYS A 265 -0.12 10.29 14.51
CA CYS A 265 -0.66 11.22 15.50
C CYS A 265 -2.07 11.68 15.17
N TYR A 266 -2.32 12.04 13.90
CA TYR A 266 -3.62 12.47 13.42
C TYR A 266 -4.68 11.36 13.53
N VAL A 267 -4.38 10.15 13.02
CA VAL A 267 -5.32 9.02 12.99
C VAL A 267 -5.70 8.55 14.40
N PHE A 268 -4.75 8.53 15.34
CA PHE A 268 -4.97 8.05 16.72
C PHE A 268 -5.22 9.16 17.74
N ARG A 269 -5.17 10.44 17.33
CA ARG A 269 -5.27 11.60 18.23
C ARG A 269 -4.21 11.58 19.33
N ALA A 270 -2.99 11.20 18.98
CA ALA A 270 -1.88 11.06 19.92
C ALA A 270 -1.30 12.43 20.30
N LYS A 271 -2.04 13.25 21.06
CA LYS A 271 -1.70 14.65 21.35
C LYS A 271 -0.31 14.85 21.96
N VAL A 272 0.09 13.97 22.87
CA VAL A 272 1.41 14.04 23.53
C VAL A 272 2.52 13.81 22.50
N LEU A 273 2.41 12.73 21.72
CA LEU A 273 3.34 12.46 20.62
C LEU A 273 3.33 13.59 19.59
N TYR A 274 2.16 14.14 19.27
CA TYR A 274 2.04 15.21 18.29
C TYR A 274 2.79 16.48 18.69
N LYS A 275 2.75 16.87 19.96
CA LYS A 275 3.55 18.01 20.47
C LYS A 275 5.04 17.82 20.21
N TYR A 276 5.56 16.62 20.49
CA TYR A 276 6.94 16.26 20.21
C TYR A 276 7.25 16.25 18.71
N VAL A 277 6.36 15.66 17.90
CA VAL A 277 6.54 15.65 16.43
C VAL A 277 6.56 17.06 15.85
N ILE A 278 5.74 17.97 16.38
CA ILE A 278 5.72 19.38 15.96
C ILE A 278 6.96 20.14 16.39
N SER A 279 7.57 19.86 17.55
CA SER A 279 8.84 20.52 17.92
C SER A 279 9.94 20.12 16.95
N ILE A 280 10.06 18.84 16.58
CA ILE A 280 11.01 18.38 15.56
C ILE A 280 10.73 19.04 14.20
N MET A 281 9.47 19.11 13.78
CA MET A 281 9.08 19.76 12.52
C MET A 281 9.48 21.24 12.49
N LYS A 282 9.29 21.98 13.59
CA LYS A 282 9.66 23.39 13.71
C LYS A 282 11.18 23.57 13.67
N ASN A 283 11.93 22.77 14.42
CA ASN A 283 13.40 22.80 14.40
C ASN A 283 13.92 22.51 12.98
N ARG A 284 13.35 21.51 12.29
CA ARG A 284 13.69 21.24 10.88
C ARG A 284 13.34 22.41 9.97
N ALA A 285 12.20 23.09 10.17
CA ALA A 285 11.83 24.23 9.33
C ALA A 285 12.83 25.38 9.42
N GLU A 286 13.41 25.60 10.61
CA GLU A 286 14.42 26.62 10.86
C GLU A 286 15.82 26.21 10.36
N TRP A 287 16.26 24.99 10.68
CA TRP A 287 17.66 24.60 10.50
C TRP A 287 17.92 23.69 9.29
N ALA A 288 16.94 22.89 8.88
CA ALA A 288 17.09 21.85 7.87
C ALA A 288 15.77 21.58 7.10
N PRO A 289 15.23 22.58 6.38
CA PRO A 289 13.85 22.52 5.86
C PRO A 289 13.61 21.41 4.83
N HIS A 290 14.68 20.95 4.16
CA HIS A 290 14.65 19.82 3.23
C HIS A 290 14.35 18.46 3.90
N LEU A 291 14.43 18.37 5.24
CA LEU A 291 14.06 17.18 6.02
C LEU A 291 12.54 17.09 6.29
N ASN A 292 11.79 18.15 5.98
CA ASN A 292 10.35 18.18 6.13
C ASN A 292 9.66 17.82 4.79
N PRO A 293 8.46 17.22 4.83
CA PRO A 293 7.59 17.17 3.66
C PRO A 293 7.28 18.58 3.12
N PRO A 294 6.99 18.73 1.81
CA PRO A 294 6.84 17.66 0.82
C PRO A 294 8.18 17.18 0.23
N ILE A 295 8.17 15.98 -0.35
CA ILE A 295 9.34 15.42 -1.02
C ILE A 295 9.57 16.15 -2.36
N HIS A 296 10.75 16.73 -2.55
CA HIS A 296 11.13 17.45 -3.76
C HIS A 296 12.14 16.69 -4.63
N GLN A 297 12.08 16.89 -5.95
CA GLN A 297 13.06 16.30 -6.88
C GLN A 297 14.46 16.91 -6.68
N LYS A 298 14.49 18.21 -6.41
CA LYS A 298 15.71 18.99 -6.17
C LYS A 298 15.48 19.83 -4.92
N TYR A 299 16.48 19.85 -4.04
CA TYR A 299 16.49 20.70 -2.86
C TYR A 299 17.43 21.89 -3.08
N LYS A 300 17.02 23.06 -2.60
CA LYS A 300 17.89 24.23 -2.52
C LYS A 300 18.52 24.25 -1.13
N TYR A 301 19.85 24.37 -1.06
CA TYR A 301 20.58 24.47 0.19
C TYR A 301 21.03 25.91 0.39
N ALA A 302 20.66 26.52 1.51
CA ALA A 302 21.30 27.76 1.93
C ALA A 302 22.65 27.42 2.57
N ALA A 303 23.63 28.32 2.47
CA ALA A 303 24.97 28.11 3.03
C ALA A 303 24.97 27.79 4.55
N HIS A 304 23.95 28.25 5.28
CA HIS A 304 23.78 28.01 6.73
C HIS A 304 22.89 26.80 7.08
N HIS A 305 22.22 26.15 6.11
CA HIS A 305 21.33 25.00 6.34
C HIS A 305 22.05 23.64 6.28
N ILE A 306 23.38 23.62 6.48
CA ILE A 306 24.24 22.43 6.33
C ILE A 306 24.47 21.72 7.69
N LEU A 307 23.74 22.09 8.75
CA LEU A 307 23.89 21.46 10.07
C LEU A 307 22.96 20.25 10.21
N TRP A 308 23.32 19.17 9.52
CA TRP A 308 22.70 17.84 9.59
C TRP A 308 22.93 17.10 10.91
N ASN A 309 23.71 17.67 11.81
CA ASN A 309 24.30 16.99 12.96
C ASN A 309 23.66 17.38 14.29
N LYS A 310 22.61 18.22 14.30
CA LYS A 310 21.93 18.54 15.55
C LYS A 310 20.92 17.41 15.90
N PRO A 311 21.01 16.80 17.09
CA PRO A 311 20.17 15.66 17.46
C PRO A 311 18.68 16.03 17.58
N ASP A 312 18.37 17.29 17.89
CA ASP A 312 17.02 17.84 18.02
C ASP A 312 16.27 18.02 16.68
N LEU A 313 16.90 17.65 15.56
CA LEU A 313 16.28 17.54 14.25
C LEU A 313 15.69 16.15 13.99
N PHE A 314 15.95 15.17 14.85
CA PHE A 314 15.57 13.78 14.62
C PHE A 314 14.75 13.22 15.77
N PHE A 315 13.99 12.17 15.47
CA PHE A 315 13.18 11.51 16.48
C PHE A 315 14.07 10.69 17.41
N ASP A 316 13.87 10.87 18.70
CA ASP A 316 14.39 10.04 19.76
C ASP A 316 13.42 8.87 20.04
N ASP A 317 13.97 7.67 20.16
CA ASP A 317 13.19 6.44 20.32
C ASP A 317 12.37 6.44 21.61
N TRP A 318 12.90 6.97 22.70
CA TRP A 318 12.22 7.00 23.99
C TRP A 318 11.05 7.97 23.99
N GLU A 319 11.24 9.19 23.46
CA GLU A 319 10.19 10.20 23.34
C GLU A 319 9.02 9.70 22.48
N VAL A 320 9.33 9.04 21.36
CA VAL A 320 8.33 8.45 20.48
C VAL A 320 7.53 7.34 21.18
N LYS A 321 8.22 6.41 21.84
CA LYS A 321 7.59 5.32 22.62
C LYS A 321 6.72 5.87 23.75
N TYR A 322 7.21 6.86 24.48
CA TYR A 322 6.50 7.51 25.58
C TYR A 322 5.22 8.21 25.09
N GLY A 323 5.31 9.01 24.02
CA GLY A 323 4.18 9.70 23.43
C GLY A 323 3.09 8.74 22.95
N LEU A 324 3.48 7.62 22.33
CA LEU A 324 2.56 6.59 21.87
C LEU A 324 1.91 5.84 23.04
N TRP A 325 2.68 5.50 24.07
CA TRP A 325 2.17 4.85 25.28
C TRP A 325 1.12 5.71 26.00
N LYS A 326 1.37 7.03 26.13
CA LYS A 326 0.38 7.97 26.70
C LYS A 326 -0.93 7.98 25.89
N CYS A 327 -0.86 7.86 24.57
CA CYS A 327 -2.04 7.83 23.70
C CYS A 327 -2.96 6.64 24.00
N PHE A 328 -2.42 5.45 24.22
CA PHE A 328 -3.22 4.23 24.37
C PHE A 328 -3.58 3.87 25.81
N ARG A 329 -2.85 4.41 26.80
CA ARG A 329 -3.17 4.22 28.22
C ARG A 329 -4.33 5.11 28.67
N VAL A 330 -4.46 6.32 28.13
CA VAL A 330 -5.54 7.25 28.47
C VAL A 330 -6.77 6.89 27.62
N LYS A 331 -7.66 6.05 28.16
CA LYS A 331 -8.90 5.62 27.48
C LYS A 331 -9.75 6.83 27.06
N LYS A 332 -9.62 7.28 25.81
CA LYS A 332 -10.60 8.11 25.13
C LYS A 332 -11.03 7.38 23.87
N ASP A 333 -12.34 7.21 23.68
CA ASP A 333 -12.88 6.63 22.45
C ASP A 333 -12.40 7.44 21.24
N ILE A 334 -11.56 6.82 20.41
CA ILE A 334 -10.94 7.45 19.24
C ILE A 334 -11.95 7.41 18.09
N ILE A 335 -12.86 8.39 18.03
CA ILE A 335 -13.68 8.69 16.84
C ILE A 335 -12.92 9.75 16.02
N PRO A 336 -12.71 9.65 14.70
CA PRO A 336 -12.01 10.68 13.92
C PRO A 336 -12.76 12.04 13.90
N LYS A 337 -12.00 13.17 13.87
CA LYS A 337 -12.57 14.47 13.44
C LYS A 337 -13.01 14.32 11.98
N GLY A 338 -14.19 14.82 11.59
CA GLY A 338 -14.72 14.71 10.22
C GLY A 338 -15.50 13.43 9.91
N SER A 339 -15.73 12.54 10.89
CA SER A 339 -16.62 11.41 10.69
C SER A 339 -18.09 11.87 10.57
N VAL A 340 -18.54 12.12 9.34
CA VAL A 340 -19.95 12.42 9.07
C VAL A 340 -20.79 11.19 9.44
N LYS A 341 -21.51 11.26 10.57
CA LYS A 341 -22.65 10.38 10.83
C LYS A 341 -23.70 10.73 9.78
N ARG A 342 -23.74 10.04 8.64
CA ARG A 342 -24.91 10.08 7.74
C ARG A 342 -26.11 9.61 8.56
N HIS A 343 -26.92 10.55 9.03
CA HIS A 343 -28.23 10.25 9.57
C HIS A 343 -29.01 9.55 8.46
N LYS A 344 -29.48 8.33 8.74
CA LYS A 344 -30.53 7.71 7.92
C LYS A 344 -31.72 8.67 8.01
N LYS A 345 -32.03 9.38 6.92
CA LYS A 345 -33.38 9.93 6.76
C LYS A 345 -34.31 8.71 6.70
N LYS A 346 -35.27 8.68 7.64
CA LYS A 346 -36.39 7.74 7.64
C LYS A 346 -37.24 7.94 6.40
#